data_AF-X0UKV3-F1
#
_entry.id   AF-X0UKV3-F1
#
_cell.length_a   1.000
_cell.length_b   1.000
_cell.length_c   1.000
_cell.angle_alpha   90.00
_cell.angle_beta   90.00
_cell.angle_gamma   90.00
#
_symmetry.space_group_name_H-M   'P 1'
#
loop_
_entity.id
_entity.type
_entity.pdbx_description
1 polymer ?
#
loop_
_entity_poly.entity_id
_entity_poly.type
_entity_poly.pdbx_seq_one_letter_code
_entity_poly.pdbx_strand_id
1 'polypeptide(L)'
;NFAKKELEKGDQMIKEADHLMAEAIRTVAGLYKDGILAKPKDYAYPFPDLLTFHDASTPIEQKLFVMFLEHRMRTFQGTFHANPDYALWYGWSAMQMDLTEIRALAEELRKNHKKS
;
A
#
# COMPACT_ATOMS: atom_id res chain seq x y z
N ASN A 1 -31.51 -5.54 -13.99
CA ASN A 1 -30.09 -5.98 -13.98
C ASN A 1 -29.38 -5.31 -12.81
N PHE A 2 -29.66 -5.76 -11.59
CA PHE A 2 -29.15 -5.15 -10.34
C PHE A 2 -27.78 -5.72 -9.97
N ALA A 3 -27.67 -7.05 -9.87
CA ALA A 3 -26.44 -7.73 -9.48
C ALA A 3 -25.23 -7.34 -10.35
N LYS A 4 -25.38 -7.26 -11.67
CA LYS A 4 -24.30 -6.84 -12.57
C LYS A 4 -23.80 -5.42 -12.26
N LYS A 5 -24.70 -4.48 -11.97
CA LYS A 5 -24.34 -3.09 -11.65
C LYS A 5 -23.60 -2.99 -10.32
N GLU A 6 -23.97 -3.79 -9.32
CA GLU A 6 -23.25 -3.80 -8.04
C GLU A 6 -21.85 -4.40 -8.19
N LEU A 7 -21.68 -5.45 -9.00
CA LEU A 7 -20.35 -5.98 -9.34
C LEU A 7 -19.51 -4.97 -10.12
N GLU A 8 -20.09 -4.24 -11.06
CA GLU A 8 -19.40 -3.18 -11.81
C GLU A 8 -18.90 -2.05 -10.89
N LYS A 9 -19.70 -1.64 -9.89
CA LYS A 9 -19.24 -0.69 -8.85
C LYS A 9 -18.09 -1.28 -8.05
N GLY A 10 -18.15 -2.57 -7.74
CA GLY A 10 -17.08 -3.25 -7.03
C GLY A 10 -15.77 -3.24 -7.80
N ASP A 11 -15.81 -3.58 -9.09
CA ASP A 11 -14.65 -3.52 -9.98
C ASP A 11 -14.04 -2.11 -10.04
N GLN A 12 -14.88 -1.07 -10.05
CA GLN A 12 -14.40 0.32 -10.02
C GLN A 12 -13.69 0.64 -8.71
N MET A 13 -14.25 0.25 -7.56
CA MET A 13 -13.62 0.46 -6.26
C MET A 13 -12.25 -0.22 -6.16
N ILE A 14 -12.11 -1.46 -6.65
CA ILE A 14 -10.81 -2.16 -6.62
C ILE A 14 -9.79 -1.48 -7.52
N LYS A 15 -10.19 -0.97 -8.68
CA LYS A 15 -9.29 -0.19 -9.56
C LYS A 15 -8.75 1.05 -8.84
N GLU A 16 -9.60 1.79 -8.14
CA GLU A 16 -9.17 2.96 -7.36
C GLU A 16 -8.23 2.57 -6.22
N ALA A 17 -8.54 1.49 -5.49
CA ALA A 17 -7.65 0.97 -4.45
C ALA A 17 -6.29 0.51 -5.00
N ASP A 18 -6.29 -0.12 -6.17
CA ASP A 18 -5.07 -0.58 -6.85
C ASP A 18 -4.22 0.57 -7.36
N HIS A 19 -4.82 1.69 -7.76
CA HIS A 19 -4.08 2.90 -8.08
C HIS A 19 -3.33 3.45 -6.87
N LEU A 20 -3.99 3.52 -5.70
CA LEU A 20 -3.35 3.93 -4.45
C LEU A 20 -2.21 2.97 -4.06
N MET A 21 -2.48 1.67 -4.11
CA MET A 21 -1.50 0.63 -3.78
C MET A 21 -0.27 0.69 -4.71
N ALA A 22 -0.48 0.84 -6.01
CA ALA A 22 0.60 0.93 -6.99
C ALA A 22 1.47 2.16 -6.76
N GLU A 23 0.91 3.29 -6.35
CA GLU A 23 1.68 4.48 -6.02
C GLU A 23 2.54 4.29 -4.77
N ALA A 24 1.98 3.67 -3.72
CA ALA A 24 2.71 3.32 -2.51
C ALA A 24 3.90 2.40 -2.82
N ILE A 25 3.68 1.33 -3.60
CA ILE A 25 4.74 0.41 -4.04
C ILE A 25 5.84 1.16 -4.79
N ARG A 26 5.49 2.01 -5.77
CA ARG A 26 6.46 2.79 -6.54
C ARG A 26 7.26 3.74 -5.67
N THR A 27 6.64 4.30 -4.63
CA THR A 27 7.30 5.21 -3.69
C THR A 27 8.40 4.49 -2.91
N VAL A 28 8.10 3.33 -2.34
CA VAL A 28 9.08 2.51 -1.60
C VAL A 28 10.13 1.91 -2.54
N ALA A 29 9.73 1.41 -3.72
CA ALA A 29 10.65 0.92 -4.73
C ALA A 29 11.64 2.00 -5.21
N GLY A 30 11.21 3.27 -5.27
CA GLY A 30 12.09 4.40 -5.57
C GLY A 30 13.21 4.55 -4.53
N LEU A 31 12.93 4.34 -3.24
CA LEU A 31 13.96 4.41 -2.20
C LEU A 31 14.99 3.29 -2.30
N TYR A 32 14.54 2.09 -2.66
CA TYR A 32 15.45 0.98 -2.97
C TYR A 32 16.33 1.27 -4.19
N LYS A 33 15.73 1.77 -5.28
CA LYS A 33 16.45 2.15 -6.50
C LYS A 33 17.53 3.20 -6.22
N ASP A 34 17.24 4.14 -5.34
CA ASP A 34 18.16 5.21 -4.98
C ASP A 34 19.19 4.80 -3.91
N GLY A 35 19.17 3.54 -3.46
CA GLY A 35 20.10 3.01 -2.45
C GLY A 35 19.86 3.55 -1.04
N ILE A 36 18.73 4.22 -0.80
CA ILE A 36 18.36 4.78 0.50
C ILE A 36 17.87 3.67 1.44
N LEU A 37 17.07 2.75 0.91
CA LEU A 37 16.74 1.51 1.60
C LEU A 37 17.74 0.42 1.21
N ALA A 38 18.28 -0.26 2.22
CA ALA A 38 19.15 -1.40 2.01
C ALA A 38 18.32 -2.64 1.66
N LYS A 39 18.72 -3.38 0.62
CA LYS A 39 18.10 -4.67 0.27
C LYS A 39 18.29 -5.66 1.42
N PRO A 40 17.22 -6.23 2.00
CA PRO A 40 17.34 -7.36 2.92
C PRO A 40 18.11 -8.52 2.26
N LYS A 41 18.83 -9.30 3.06
CA LYS A 41 19.67 -10.40 2.55
C LYS A 41 18.84 -11.41 1.76
N ASP A 42 17.65 -11.73 2.26
CA ASP A 42 16.79 -12.79 1.74
C ASP A 42 15.88 -12.34 0.58
N TYR A 43 15.86 -11.05 0.26
CA TYR A 43 15.11 -10.55 -0.89
C TYR A 43 15.83 -10.87 -2.20
N ALA A 44 15.10 -11.38 -3.20
CA ALA A 44 15.65 -11.66 -4.52
C ALA A 44 16.15 -10.37 -5.23
N TYR A 45 15.46 -9.25 -5.05
CA TYR A 45 15.75 -7.96 -5.68
C TYR A 45 15.52 -6.79 -4.69
N PRO A 46 16.14 -5.61 -4.88
CA PRO A 46 15.87 -4.40 -4.10
C PRO A 46 14.51 -3.80 -4.51
N PHE A 47 13.44 -4.49 -4.14
CA PHE A 47 12.06 -4.12 -4.44
C PHE A 47 11.16 -4.57 -3.28
N PRO A 48 10.06 -3.87 -2.98
CA PRO A 48 9.15 -4.29 -1.93
C PRO A 48 8.55 -5.67 -2.20
N ASP A 49 8.87 -6.65 -1.37
CA ASP A 49 8.23 -7.96 -1.36
C ASP A 49 7.04 -7.94 -0.38
N LEU A 50 5.82 -7.96 -0.91
CA LEU A 50 4.58 -7.81 -0.14
C LEU A 50 4.24 -9.03 0.73
N LEU A 51 4.98 -10.14 0.61
CA LEU A 51 4.71 -11.38 1.33
C LEU A 51 5.70 -11.66 2.47
N THR A 52 6.72 -10.82 2.64
CA THR A 52 7.77 -10.97 3.67
C THR A 52 7.57 -10.02 4.86
N PHE A 53 6.30 -9.79 5.26
CA PHE A 53 5.93 -8.82 6.30
C PHE A 53 6.71 -8.97 7.61
N HIS A 54 6.97 -10.20 8.05
CA HIS A 54 7.64 -10.46 9.31
C HIS A 54 9.09 -9.96 9.34
N ASP A 55 9.68 -9.71 8.17
CA ASP A 55 11.07 -9.28 8.00
C ASP A 55 11.19 -7.79 7.60
N ALA A 56 10.08 -7.04 7.64
CA ALA A 56 10.01 -5.62 7.32
C ALA A 56 10.89 -4.78 8.26
N SER A 57 12.07 -4.39 7.80
CA SER A 57 13.06 -3.73 8.66
C SER A 57 12.79 -2.25 8.93
N THR A 58 11.96 -1.58 8.12
CA THR A 58 11.72 -0.14 8.24
C THR A 58 10.24 0.23 8.42
N PRO A 59 9.93 1.36 9.09
CA PRO A 59 8.55 1.82 9.27
C PRO A 59 7.78 2.02 7.95
N ILE A 60 8.45 2.48 6.89
CA ILE A 60 7.81 2.70 5.59
C ILE A 60 7.40 1.36 4.92
N GLU A 61 8.19 0.30 5.11
CA GLU A 61 7.85 -1.04 4.63
C GLU A 61 6.69 -1.64 5.43
N GLN A 62 6.74 -1.53 6.76
CA GLN A 62 5.64 -1.98 7.63
C GLN A 62 4.32 -1.29 7.26
N LYS A 63 4.37 0.02 7.01
CA LYS A 63 3.20 0.79 6.56
C LYS A 63 2.67 0.32 5.20
N LEU A 64 3.56 0.09 4.23
CA LEU A 64 3.18 -0.49 2.93
C LEU A 64 2.49 -1.85 3.10
N PHE A 65 2.96 -2.68 4.03
CA PHE A 65 2.39 -3.99 4.29
C PHE A 65 1.02 -3.92 4.96
N VAL A 66 0.82 -3.05 5.94
CA VAL A 66 -0.51 -2.78 6.52
C VAL A 66 -1.47 -2.30 5.43
N MET A 67 -1.04 -1.37 4.57
CA MET A 67 -1.84 -0.89 3.45
C MET A 67 -2.29 -2.04 2.53
N PHE A 68 -1.41 -3.00 2.25
CA PHE A 68 -1.69 -4.14 1.37
C PHE A 68 -2.53 -5.25 2.03
N LEU A 69 -2.07 -5.78 3.16
CA LEU A 69 -2.64 -6.98 3.78
C LEU A 69 -3.89 -6.67 4.60
N GLU A 70 -4.01 -5.46 5.13
CA GLU A 70 -5.13 -5.06 5.97
C GLU A 70 -6.10 -4.17 5.20
N HIS A 71 -5.68 -2.96 4.82
CA HIS A 71 -6.62 -1.96 4.30
C HIS A 71 -7.11 -2.27 2.89
N ARG A 72 -6.24 -2.71 1.96
CA ARG A 72 -6.68 -3.16 0.64
C ARG A 72 -7.59 -4.40 0.73
N MET A 73 -7.32 -5.31 1.66
CA MET A 73 -8.19 -6.47 1.89
C MET A 73 -9.56 -6.06 2.44
N ARG A 74 -9.63 -5.07 3.34
CA ARG A 74 -10.89 -4.50 3.82
C ARG A 74 -11.68 -3.81 2.72
N THR A 75 -11.02 -3.05 1.85
CA THR A 75 -11.66 -2.48 0.65
C THR A 75 -12.24 -3.59 -0.21
N PHE A 76 -11.45 -4.61 -0.54
CA PHE A 76 -11.90 -5.74 -1.37
C PHE A 76 -13.08 -6.49 -0.75
N GLN A 77 -12.90 -6.98 0.48
CA GLN A 77 -13.92 -7.77 1.16
C GLN A 77 -15.17 -6.94 1.44
N GLY A 78 -15.04 -5.71 1.92
CA GLY A 78 -16.16 -4.82 2.20
C GLY A 78 -17.00 -4.56 0.96
N THR A 79 -16.35 -4.30 -0.18
CA THR A 79 -17.03 -4.07 -1.46
C THR A 79 -17.82 -5.30 -1.91
N PHE A 80 -17.23 -6.49 -1.94
CA PHE A 80 -17.89 -7.69 -2.47
C PHE A 80 -18.81 -8.41 -1.49
N HIS A 81 -18.78 -8.06 -0.20
CA HIS A 81 -19.73 -8.53 0.82
C HIS A 81 -20.74 -7.46 1.25
N ALA A 82 -20.88 -6.40 0.45
CA ALA A 82 -21.84 -5.31 0.65
C ALA A 82 -21.76 -4.66 2.04
N ASN A 83 -20.55 -4.49 2.58
CA ASN A 83 -20.30 -3.76 3.81
C ASN A 83 -19.68 -2.38 3.47
N PRO A 84 -20.51 -1.31 3.34
CA PRO A 84 -20.05 0.00 2.89
C PRO A 84 -19.07 0.66 3.87
N ASP A 85 -19.25 0.47 5.19
CA ASP A 85 -18.35 1.05 6.20
C ASP A 85 -16.96 0.40 6.14
N TYR A 86 -16.90 -0.92 5.94
CA TYR A 86 -15.64 -1.64 5.77
C TYR A 86 -14.93 -1.27 4.47
N ALA A 87 -15.69 -1.12 3.38
CA ALA A 87 -15.13 -0.73 2.09
C ALA A 87 -14.58 0.70 2.12
N LEU A 88 -15.35 1.64 2.67
CA LEU A 88 -15.04 3.06 2.64
C LEU A 88 -14.07 3.46 3.74
N TRP A 89 -14.50 3.38 5.01
CA TRP A 89 -13.77 3.97 6.13
C TRP A 89 -12.58 3.12 6.56
N TYR A 90 -12.80 1.82 6.75
CA TYR A 90 -11.75 0.92 7.22
C TYR A 90 -10.86 0.38 6.09
N GLY A 91 -11.27 0.56 4.84
CA GLY A 91 -10.54 0.17 3.64
C GLY A 91 -9.95 1.38 2.93
N TRP A 92 -10.71 1.97 2.01
CA TRP A 92 -10.21 2.99 1.09
C TRP A 92 -9.67 4.25 1.78
N SER A 93 -10.37 4.80 2.76
CA SER A 93 -9.90 5.97 3.52
C SER A 93 -8.61 5.66 4.31
N ALA A 94 -8.52 4.47 4.90
CA ALA A 94 -7.30 4.01 5.56
C ALA A 94 -6.12 3.88 4.58
N MET A 95 -6.37 3.37 3.36
CA MET A 95 -5.35 3.34 2.29
C MET A 95 -4.88 4.75 1.89
N GLN A 96 -5.76 5.75 1.83
CA GLN A 96 -5.36 7.13 1.55
C GLN A 96 -4.47 7.72 2.64
N MET A 97 -4.78 7.42 3.91
CA MET A 97 -3.95 7.83 5.05
C MET A 97 -2.58 7.15 4.98
N ASP A 98 -2.53 5.84 4.72
CA ASP A 98 -1.26 5.12 4.57
C ASP A 98 -0.40 5.68 3.45
N LEU A 99 -0.97 5.97 2.28
CA LEU A 99 -0.24 6.56 1.15
C LEU A 99 0.36 7.93 1.53
N THR A 100 -0.39 8.74 2.29
CA THR A 100 0.08 10.03 2.78
C THR A 100 1.27 9.87 3.72
N GLU A 101 1.19 8.92 4.65
CA GLU A 101 2.28 8.60 5.57
C GLU A 101 3.51 8.03 4.84
N ILE A 102 3.30 7.14 3.87
CA ILE A 102 4.39 6.57 3.05
C ILE A 102 5.13 7.68 2.28
N ARG A 103 4.41 8.63 1.69
CA ARG A 103 5.02 9.78 1.01
C ARG A 103 5.85 10.63 1.98
N ALA A 104 5.33 10.90 3.17
CA ALA A 104 6.04 11.67 4.20
C ALA A 104 7.32 10.96 4.68
N LEU A 105 7.23 9.67 4.99
CA LEU A 105 8.38 8.84 5.39
C LEU A 105 9.44 8.77 4.28
N ALA A 106 9.02 8.62 3.02
CA ALA A 106 9.94 8.62 1.89
C ALA A 106 10.68 9.96 1.74
N GLU A 107 9.99 11.09 1.94
CA GLU A 107 10.62 12.41 1.92
C GLU A 107 11.64 12.58 3.06
N GLU A 108 11.29 12.14 4.26
CA GLU A 108 12.18 12.18 5.42
C GLU A 108 13.45 11.35 5.20
N LEU A 109 13.31 10.10 4.73
CA LEU A 109 14.44 9.23 4.42
C LEU A 109 15.38 9.87 3.37
N ARG A 110 14.81 10.49 2.34
CA ARG A 110 15.57 11.23 1.32
C ARG A 110 16.30 12.44 1.88
N LYS A 111 15.68 13.20 2.79
CA LYS A 111 16.32 14.35 3.45
C LYS A 111 17.47 13.90 4.34
N ASN A 112 17.29 12.82 5.10
CA ASN A 112 18.32 12.31 6.00
C ASN A 112 19.51 11.73 5.23
N HIS A 113 19.27 11.03 4.11
CA HIS A 113 20.34 10.52 3.26
C HIS A 113 21.22 11.63 2.65
N LYS A 114 20.64 12.77 2.25
CA LYS A 114 21.40 13.91 1.71
C LYS A 114 22.30 14.62 2.73
N LYS A 115 22.02 14.45 4.03
CA LYS A 115 22.81 15.06 5.11
C LYS A 115 24.00 14.20 5.54
N SER A 116 24.01 12.93 5.14
CA SER A 116 25.08 11.97 5.42
C SER A 116 26.16 12.00 4.35
#